data_AF-A0A5J4Q2V1-F1
#
_entry.id   AF-A0A5J4Q2V1-F1
#
_cell.length_a   1.000
_cell.length_b   1.000
_cell.length_c   1.000
_cell.angle_alpha   90.00
_cell.angle_beta   90.00
_cell.angle_gamma   90.00
#
_symmetry.space_group_name_H-M   'P 1'
#
loop_
_entity.id
_entity.type
_entity.pdbx_description
1 polymer ?
#
loop_
_entity_poly.entity_id
_entity_poly.type
_entity_poly.pdbx_seq_one_letter_code
_entity_poly.pdbx_strand_id
1 'polypeptide(L)'
;MTDQFSGYNILDKENEKNFIRLKVDHSVMFSLGNGIHTNGIESFWAILKRGIYGIFHHISTNYLQSYVNEFCFRLNYRDNEVAFEKLVDLAVL
;
A
#
# COMPACT_ATOMS: atom_id res chain seq x y z
N MET A 1 -9.29 -0.08 6.30
CA MET A 1 -8.78 0.61 7.51
C MET A 1 -8.06 1.88 7.07
N THR A 2 -8.29 3.01 7.74
CA THR A 2 -7.69 4.31 7.39
C THR A 2 -7.30 5.11 8.64
N ASP A 3 -6.72 6.29 8.44
CA ASP A 3 -6.64 7.36 9.45
C ASP A 3 -7.93 8.22 9.46
N GLN A 4 -7.84 9.41 10.07
CA GLN A 4 -8.91 10.42 10.16
C GLN A 4 -8.94 11.43 9.00
N PHE A 5 -8.19 11.22 7.92
CA PHE A 5 -8.21 12.17 6.80
C PHE A 5 -9.62 12.28 6.19
N SER A 6 -10.11 13.50 6.05
CA SER A 6 -11.50 13.80 5.64
C SER A 6 -11.84 13.32 4.23
N GLY A 7 -10.83 13.18 3.35
CA GLY A 7 -11.01 12.65 2.00
C GLY A 7 -11.56 11.22 1.97
N TYR A 8 -11.38 10.46 3.05
CA TYR A 8 -11.89 9.11 3.16
C TYR A 8 -13.37 9.04 3.58
N ASN A 9 -14.02 10.15 3.96
CA ASN A 9 -15.42 10.16 4.42
C ASN A 9 -16.40 9.60 3.37
N ILE A 10 -16.03 9.58 2.10
CA ILE A 10 -16.79 8.92 1.03
C ILE A 10 -16.97 7.41 1.27
N LEU A 11 -16.05 6.78 2.00
CA LEU A 11 -16.05 5.34 2.29
C LEU A 11 -17.01 4.95 3.42
N ASP A 12 -17.57 5.92 4.15
CA ASP A 12 -18.58 5.68 5.20
C ASP A 12 -19.99 5.50 4.60
N LYS A 13 -20.13 5.65 3.28
CA LYS A 13 -21.40 5.42 2.57
C LYS A 13 -21.72 3.94 2.48
N GLU A 14 -23.02 3.64 2.46
CA GLU A 14 -23.51 2.30 2.17
C GLU A 14 -22.98 1.82 0.82
N ASN A 15 -22.54 0.57 0.79
CA ASN A 15 -21.98 -0.08 -0.38
C ASN A 15 -22.62 -1.46 -0.52
N GLU A 16 -22.66 -1.98 -1.75
CA GLU A 16 -23.29 -3.26 -2.09
C GLU A 16 -22.77 -4.45 -1.26
N LYS A 17 -21.55 -4.34 -0.71
CA LYS A 17 -20.86 -5.39 0.03
C LYS A 17 -20.90 -5.19 1.55
N ASN A 18 -21.63 -4.20 2.06
CA ASN A 18 -21.75 -3.87 3.48
C ASN A 18 -20.40 -3.74 4.22
N PHE A 19 -19.37 -3.22 3.54
CA PHE A 19 -18.07 -2.99 4.17
C PHE A 19 -18.13 -1.85 5.18
N ILE A 20 -17.51 -2.06 6.34
CA ILE A 20 -17.37 -1.06 7.40
C ILE A 20 -15.95 -0.48 7.35
N ARG A 21 -15.85 0.84 7.35
CA ARG A 21 -14.57 1.53 7.49
C ARG A 21 -14.13 1.58 8.95
N LEU A 22 -13.03 0.92 9.25
CA LEU A 22 -12.29 1.12 10.51
C LEU A 22 -11.35 2.32 10.35
N LYS A 23 -11.39 3.26 11.30
CA LYS A 23 -10.50 4.43 11.35
C LYS A 23 -9.77 4.50 12.69
N VAL A 24 -8.48 4.83 12.65
CA VAL A 24 -7.69 5.12 13.87
C VAL A 24 -7.69 6.60 14.12
N ASP A 25 -7.97 6.99 15.37
CA ASP A 25 -7.78 8.35 15.84
C ASP A 25 -6.38 8.50 16.43
N HIS A 26 -5.44 9.02 15.63
CA HIS A 26 -4.05 9.22 16.04
C HIS A 26 -3.85 10.34 17.07
N SER A 27 -4.87 11.14 17.38
CA SER A 27 -4.82 12.07 18.52
C SER A 27 -5.03 11.37 19.86
N VAL A 28 -5.69 10.21 19.84
CA VAL A 28 -6.04 9.43 21.04
C VAL A 28 -5.16 8.19 21.17
N MET A 29 -4.88 7.48 20.06
CA MET A 29 -4.15 6.21 20.08
C MET A 29 -3.41 5.94 18.78
N PHE A 30 -2.29 5.23 18.85
CA PHE A 30 -1.51 4.84 17.66
C PHE A 30 -2.06 3.59 16.95
N SER A 31 -2.89 2.78 17.62
CA SER A 31 -3.49 1.56 17.08
C SER A 31 -4.74 1.19 17.89
N LEU A 32 -5.72 0.55 17.25
CA LEU A 32 -6.91 -0.01 17.90
C LEU A 32 -6.64 -1.38 18.57
N GLY A 33 -5.39 -1.86 18.58
CA GLY A 33 -5.02 -3.19 19.06
C GLY A 33 -5.29 -4.31 18.03
N ASN A 34 -4.90 -5.54 18.35
CA ASN A 34 -5.13 -6.74 17.51
C ASN A 34 -4.66 -6.61 16.04
N GLY A 35 -3.55 -5.90 15.80
CA GLY A 35 -3.00 -5.68 14.46
C GLY A 35 -3.76 -4.64 13.61
N ILE A 36 -4.73 -3.93 14.20
CA ILE A 36 -5.47 -2.86 13.53
C ILE A 36 -4.66 -1.57 13.69
N HIS A 37 -3.83 -1.24 12.68
CA HIS A 37 -3.07 0.01 12.59
C HIS A 37 -2.80 0.46 11.13
N THR A 38 -2.39 1.70 10.93
CA THR A 38 -1.96 2.25 9.62
C THR A 38 -0.47 2.03 9.33
N ASN A 39 0.32 1.52 10.29
CA ASN A 39 1.78 1.38 10.16
C ASN A 39 2.23 0.57 8.93
N GLY A 40 1.43 -0.42 8.50
CA GLY A 40 1.75 -1.23 7.32
C GLY A 40 1.80 -0.39 6.03
N ILE A 41 0.76 0.41 5.79
CA ILE A 41 0.69 1.26 4.60
C ILE A 41 1.69 2.42 4.68
N GLU A 42 1.94 2.97 5.87
CA GLU A 42 2.97 3.99 6.08
C GLU A 42 4.38 3.45 5.77
N SER A 43 4.68 2.24 6.23
CA SER A 43 5.94 1.55 5.95
C SER A 43 6.13 1.31 4.45
N PHE A 44 5.07 0.87 3.75
CA PHE A 44 5.10 0.73 2.29
C PHE A 44 5.48 2.04 1.59
N TRP A 45 4.81 3.15 1.92
CA TRP A 45 5.12 4.45 1.33
C TRP A 45 6.52 4.95 1.67
N ALA A 46 7.03 4.65 2.86
CA ALA A 46 8.40 4.99 3.25
C ALA A 46 9.42 4.24 2.38
N ILE A 47 9.20 2.95 2.11
CA ILE A 47 10.06 2.15 1.23
C ILE A 47 9.99 2.64 -0.22
N LEU A 48 8.79 2.87 -0.76
CA LEU A 48 8.61 3.39 -2.11
C LEU A 48 9.34 4.72 -2.30
N LYS A 49 9.14 5.69 -1.39
CA LYS A 49 9.80 7.00 -1.45
C LYS A 49 11.32 6.88 -1.42
N ARG A 50 11.88 6.04 -0.55
CA ARG A 50 13.33 5.78 -0.51
C ARG A 50 13.86 5.17 -1.82
N GLY A 51 13.13 4.22 -2.40
CA GLY A 51 13.49 3.64 -3.69
C GLY A 51 13.43 4.66 -4.83
N ILE A 52 12.43 5.55 -4.81
CA ILE A 52 12.32 6.70 -5.71
C ILE A 52 13.55 7.60 -5.64
N TYR A 53 14.01 7.96 -4.44
CA TYR A 53 15.17 8.83 -4.29
C TYR A 53 16.51 8.13 -4.57
N GLY A 54 16.63 6.83 -4.28
CA GLY A 54 17.92 6.13 -4.29
C GLY A 54 18.19 5.25 -5.50
N ILE A 55 17.17 4.71 -6.16
CA ILE A 55 17.32 3.70 -7.22
C ILE A 55 17.04 4.31 -8.60
N PHE A 56 15.99 5.12 -8.71
CA PHE A 56 15.59 5.69 -9.99
C PHE A 56 16.25 7.06 -10.21
N HIS A 57 17.05 7.16 -11.28
CA HIS A 57 17.71 8.41 -11.66
C HIS A 57 16.78 9.37 -12.40
N HIS A 58 15.72 8.85 -13.02
CA HIS A 58 14.69 9.61 -13.72
C HIS A 58 13.34 8.92 -13.58
N ILE A 59 12.32 9.66 -13.19
CA ILE A 59 10.95 9.18 -13.03
C ILE A 59 10.04 10.01 -13.91
N SER A 60 9.12 9.34 -14.61
CA SER A 60 8.04 9.99 -15.33
C SER A 60 6.71 9.67 -14.67
N THR A 61 5.84 10.67 -14.60
CA THR A 61 4.46 10.53 -14.11
C THR A 61 3.66 9.49 -14.90
N ASN A 62 4.02 9.26 -16.17
CA ASN A 62 3.36 8.29 -17.04
C ASN A 62 3.55 6.84 -16.57
N TYR A 63 4.62 6.57 -15.80
CA TYR A 63 4.94 5.23 -15.29
C TYR A 63 4.75 5.11 -13.78
N LEU A 64 4.13 6.11 -13.12
CA LEU A 64 3.99 6.13 -11.66
C LEU A 64 3.31 4.86 -11.13
N GLN A 65 2.27 4.39 -11.84
CA GLN A 65 1.58 3.16 -11.50
C GLN A 65 2.47 1.93 -11.63
N SER A 66 3.36 1.88 -12.63
CA SER A 66 4.29 0.77 -12.82
C SER A 66 5.27 0.66 -11.65
N TYR A 67 5.80 1.77 -11.16
CA TYR A 67 6.63 1.78 -9.95
C TYR A 67 5.84 1.28 -8.74
N VAL A 68 4.61 1.77 -8.53
CA VAL A 68 3.78 1.30 -7.41
C VAL A 68 3.54 -0.21 -7.51
N ASN A 69 3.21 -0.73 -8.70
CA ASN A 69 2.99 -2.15 -8.94
C ASN A 69 4.24 -2.99 -8.61
N GLU A 70 5.42 -2.54 -9.01
CA GLU A 70 6.70 -3.19 -8.71
C GLU A 70 6.95 -3.29 -7.19
N PHE A 71 6.73 -2.20 -6.45
CA PHE A 71 6.88 -2.22 -4.98
C PHE A 71 5.82 -3.06 -4.30
N CYS A 72 4.57 -3.05 -4.79
CA CYS A 72 3.51 -3.93 -4.30
C CYS A 72 3.89 -5.40 -4.50
N PHE A 73 4.39 -5.75 -5.69
CA PHE A 73 4.88 -7.09 -5.99
C PHE A 73 5.98 -7.49 -5.02
N ARG A 74 7.03 -6.67 -4.89
CA ARG A 74 8.11 -6.93 -3.94
C ARG A 74 7.62 -7.14 -2.52
N LEU A 75 6.73 -6.30 -2.02
CA LEU A 75 6.24 -6.40 -0.64
C LEU A 75 5.47 -7.70 -0.42
N ASN A 76 4.58 -8.05 -1.35
CA ASN A 76 3.71 -9.23 -1.24
C ASN A 76 4.47 -10.56 -1.40
N TYR A 77 5.57 -10.56 -2.16
CA TYR A 77 6.36 -11.75 -2.45
C TYR A 77 7.72 -11.79 -1.74
N ARG A 78 8.01 -10.86 -0.81
CA ARG A 78 9.33 -10.74 -0.16
C ARG A 78 9.80 -12.00 0.57
N ASP A 79 8.86 -12.77 1.12
CA ASP A 79 9.10 -13.98 1.91
C ASP A 79 8.71 -15.25 1.13
N ASN A 80 8.60 -15.14 -0.20
CA ASN A 80 8.12 -16.22 -1.07
C ASN A 80 9.23 -16.71 -2.01
N GLU A 81 9.55 -18.00 -1.94
CA GLU A 81 10.59 -18.63 -2.76
C GLU A 81 10.26 -18.63 -4.26
N VAL A 82 8.97 -18.57 -4.63
CA VAL A 82 8.52 -18.56 -6.05
C VAL A 82 8.38 -17.15 -6.64
N ALA A 83 8.89 -16.11 -5.95
CA ALA A 83 8.76 -14.73 -6.42
C ALA A 83 9.33 -14.53 -7.83
N PHE A 84 10.46 -15.15 -8.14
CA PHE A 84 11.08 -15.05 -9.47
C PHE A 84 10.20 -15.67 -10.56
N GLU A 85 9.71 -16.89 -10.33
CA GLU A 85 8.84 -17.60 -11.28
C GLU A 85 7.56 -16.79 -11.55
N LYS A 86 6.95 -16.23 -10.52
CA LYS A 86 5.77 -15.36 -10.66
C LYS A 86 6.04 -14.10 -11.45
N LEU A 87 7.23 -13.52 -11.33
CA LEU A 87 7.60 -12.35 -12.11
C LEU A 87 7.76 -12.71 -13.60
N VAL A 88 8.34 -13.87 -13.91
CA VAL A 88 8.47 -14.37 -15.29
C VAL A 88 7.11 -14.61 -15.91
N ASP A 89 6.19 -15.28 -15.19
CA ASP A 89 4.82 -15.53 -15.66
C ASP A 89 4.09 -14.23 -16.04
N LEU A 90 4.28 -13.17 -15.25
CA LEU A 90 3.66 -11.86 -15.47
C LEU A 90 4.27 -11.10 -16.66
N ALA A 91 5.52 -11.40 -17.04
CA ALA A 91 6.23 -10.71 -18.10
C ALA A 91 6.04 -11.34 -19.50
N VAL A 92 5.51 -12.56 -19.57
CA VAL A 92 5.32 -13.33 -20.82
C VAL A 92 3.93 -13.10 -21.46
N LEU A 93 3.06 -12.32 -20.80
CA LEU A 93 1.79 -11.83 -21.35
C LEU A 93 1.97 -10.48 -22.08
#